data_AF-A0AB35MUB9-F1
#
_entry.id   AF-A0AB35MUB9-F1
#
_cell.length_a   1.000
_cell.length_b   1.000
_cell.length_c   1.000
_cell.angle_alpha   90.00
_cell.angle_beta   90.00
_cell.angle_gamma   90.00
#
_symmetry.space_group_name_H-M   'P 1'
#
loop_
_entity.id
_entity.type
_entity.pdbx_description
1 polymer ?
#
loop_
_entity_poly.entity_id
_entity_poly.type
_entity_poly.pdbx_seq_one_letter_code
_entity_poly.pdbx_strand_id
1 'polypeptide(L)'
;MNKDNFPIELKRLRESASISQEEFSELLSNSHRAFFGVNQVMVSQWERAKTLPSFVRRLGIASFFQVDYDFSVEEMVQVKAATKNMERPSNADIGYDYEVTSVESYNMGLLPAKRLKSIQGMHLKTYGKDFIEVAQYLGVRKDDMQVLCFLFEGVIIGHVVYDGLSKMLCSVGAVSIVIRRKIFDYMADNLAGIEFRFPTLDPAMSQFLYDLYLEPYMSKLGMPFFKADIKKLVNNPFSQNIQNKHDIYFKYIRYHDLKQKKKSVEFVLS
;
A
#
# COMPACT_ATOMS: atom_id res chain seq x y z
N MET A 1 -16.75 14.33 -1.66
CA MET A 1 -17.92 13.45 -1.42
C MET A 1 -18.17 13.43 0.07
N ASN A 2 -19.40 13.42 0.55
CA ASN A 2 -19.67 13.37 1.98
C ASN A 2 -20.89 12.50 2.29
N LYS A 3 -21.24 12.36 3.55
CA LYS A 3 -22.38 11.53 3.99
C LYS A 3 -23.70 11.93 3.31
N ASP A 4 -23.94 13.21 3.09
CA ASP A 4 -25.22 13.74 2.63
C ASP A 4 -25.41 13.58 1.12
N ASN A 5 -24.36 13.82 0.33
CA ASN A 5 -24.39 13.66 -1.12
C ASN A 5 -23.95 12.26 -1.60
N PHE A 6 -23.62 11.34 -0.68
CA PHE A 6 -23.07 10.02 -1.01
C PHE A 6 -23.89 9.24 -2.06
N PRO A 7 -25.23 9.10 -1.97
CA PRO A 7 -26.00 8.36 -2.97
C PRO A 7 -25.85 8.90 -4.39
N ILE A 8 -25.88 10.23 -4.52
CA ILE A 8 -25.82 10.94 -5.80
C ILE A 8 -24.41 10.83 -6.38
N GLU A 9 -23.39 11.10 -5.58
CA GLU A 9 -21.99 11.02 -6.02
C GLU A 9 -21.56 9.59 -6.34
N LEU A 10 -22.01 8.58 -5.59
CA LEU A 10 -21.75 7.18 -5.90
C LEU A 10 -22.26 6.82 -7.29
N LYS A 11 -23.53 7.15 -7.58
CA LYS A 11 -24.13 6.87 -8.89
C LYS A 11 -23.38 7.61 -10.00
N ARG A 12 -23.10 8.91 -9.81
CA ARG A 12 -22.38 9.75 -10.77
C ARG A 12 -21.00 9.20 -11.08
N LEU A 13 -20.21 8.83 -10.07
CA LEU A 13 -18.86 8.28 -10.24
C LEU A 13 -18.89 6.93 -10.95
N ARG A 14 -19.79 6.03 -10.56
CA ARG A 14 -19.95 4.73 -11.20
C ARG A 14 -20.31 4.88 -12.68
N GLU A 15 -21.28 5.73 -13.00
CA GLU A 15 -21.72 5.98 -14.37
C GLU A 15 -20.65 6.69 -15.20
N SER A 16 -19.90 7.62 -14.61
CA SER A 16 -18.76 8.29 -15.27
C SER A 16 -17.64 7.30 -15.61
N ALA A 17 -17.47 6.25 -14.80
CA ALA A 17 -16.54 5.16 -15.06
C ALA A 17 -17.11 4.09 -16.02
N SER A 18 -18.35 4.23 -16.48
CA SER A 18 -19.07 3.26 -17.34
C SER A 18 -19.19 1.85 -16.72
N ILE A 19 -19.26 1.75 -15.39
CA ILE A 19 -19.33 0.48 -14.66
C ILE A 19 -20.80 0.17 -14.31
N SER A 20 -21.26 -1.06 -14.51
CA SER A 20 -22.61 -1.46 -14.07
C SER A 20 -22.71 -1.59 -12.54
N GLN A 21 -23.92 -1.59 -11.96
CA GLN A 21 -24.06 -1.82 -10.50
C GLN A 21 -23.55 -3.21 -10.07
N GLU A 22 -23.70 -4.20 -10.94
CA GLU A 22 -23.24 -5.57 -10.73
C GLU A 22 -21.72 -5.62 -10.74
N GLU A 23 -21.11 -5.15 -11.84
CA GLU A 23 -19.65 -5.06 -11.99
C GLU A 23 -19.00 -4.25 -10.87
N PHE A 24 -19.60 -3.12 -10.46
CA PHE A 24 -19.09 -2.33 -9.35
C PHE A 24 -19.09 -3.11 -8.03
N SER A 25 -20.15 -3.89 -7.77
CA SER A 25 -20.22 -4.72 -6.56
C SER A 25 -19.16 -5.82 -6.57
N GLU A 26 -18.91 -6.43 -7.73
CA GLU A 26 -17.86 -7.45 -7.91
C GLU A 26 -16.47 -6.85 -7.73
N LEU A 27 -16.19 -5.70 -8.38
CA LEU A 27 -14.92 -5.00 -8.26
C LEU A 27 -14.62 -4.62 -6.80
N LEU A 28 -15.59 -4.06 -6.08
CA LEU A 28 -15.44 -3.75 -4.66
C LEU A 28 -15.16 -5.01 -3.83
N SER A 29 -16.00 -6.04 -3.97
CA SER A 29 -15.91 -7.26 -3.17
C SER A 29 -14.59 -8.00 -3.41
N ASN A 30 -14.12 -8.05 -4.66
CA ASN A 30 -12.87 -8.74 -5.03
C ASN A 30 -11.61 -7.90 -4.76
N SER A 31 -11.74 -6.58 -4.62
CA SER A 31 -10.59 -5.70 -4.39
C SER A 31 -10.28 -5.48 -2.90
N HIS A 32 -11.28 -5.56 -2.00
CA HIS A 32 -11.05 -5.33 -0.58
C HIS A 32 -12.09 -5.96 0.36
N ARG A 33 -11.65 -6.67 1.41
CA ARG A 33 -12.47 -7.43 2.38
C ARG A 33 -13.51 -6.61 3.13
N ALA A 34 -13.33 -5.28 3.26
CA ALA A 34 -14.38 -4.39 3.80
C ALA A 34 -15.70 -4.44 2.99
N PHE A 35 -15.62 -4.83 1.72
CA PHE A 35 -16.74 -4.95 0.81
C PHE A 35 -17.13 -6.40 0.52
N PHE A 36 -16.55 -7.37 1.25
CA PHE A 36 -16.99 -8.76 1.17
C PHE A 36 -18.51 -8.85 1.40
N GLY A 37 -19.19 -9.54 0.48
CA GLY A 37 -20.65 -9.72 0.49
C GLY A 37 -21.47 -8.54 -0.01
N VAL A 38 -20.83 -7.46 -0.51
CA VAL A 38 -21.55 -6.41 -1.25
C VAL A 38 -22.02 -6.98 -2.59
N ASN A 39 -23.29 -6.73 -2.92
CA ASN A 39 -23.92 -7.18 -4.16
C ASN A 39 -24.63 -6.03 -4.87
N GLN A 40 -25.08 -6.27 -6.11
CA GLN A 40 -25.80 -5.31 -6.95
C GLN A 40 -27.00 -4.67 -6.23
N VAL A 41 -27.79 -5.45 -5.47
CA VAL A 41 -28.97 -4.96 -4.77
C VAL A 41 -28.58 -3.92 -3.71
N MET A 42 -27.51 -4.17 -2.97
CA MET A 42 -26.99 -3.22 -1.97
C MET A 42 -26.52 -1.92 -2.64
N VAL A 43 -25.76 -2.00 -3.73
CA VAL A 43 -25.33 -0.83 -4.51
C VAL A 43 -26.55 -0.04 -4.99
N SER A 44 -27.56 -0.72 -5.53
CA SER A 44 -28.81 -0.11 -5.97
C SER A 44 -29.59 0.57 -4.85
N GLN A 45 -29.54 0.04 -3.62
CA GLN A 45 -30.16 0.68 -2.45
C GLN A 45 -29.37 1.92 -2.01
N TRP A 46 -28.04 1.88 -2.07
CA TRP A 46 -27.18 3.01 -1.73
C TRP A 46 -27.38 4.17 -2.71
N GLU A 47 -27.40 3.92 -4.01
CA GLU A 47 -27.62 4.96 -5.04
C GLU A 47 -29.02 5.59 -4.97
N ARG A 48 -30.01 4.84 -4.49
CA ARG A 48 -31.39 5.34 -4.29
C ARG A 48 -31.62 5.97 -2.91
N ALA A 49 -30.58 6.12 -2.11
CA ALA A 49 -30.66 6.60 -0.72
C ALA A 49 -31.63 5.79 0.17
N LYS A 50 -31.96 4.53 -0.21
CA LYS A 50 -32.82 3.66 0.61
C LYS A 50 -32.11 3.19 1.86
N THR A 51 -30.81 2.94 1.75
CA THR A 51 -29.92 2.63 2.87
C THR A 51 -28.60 3.35 2.64
N LEU A 52 -27.86 3.68 3.70
CA LEU A 52 -26.50 4.20 3.61
C LEU A 52 -25.50 3.14 4.08
N PRO A 53 -24.36 2.95 3.38
CA PRO A 53 -23.30 2.10 3.90
C PRO A 53 -22.68 2.71 5.15
N SER A 54 -21.92 1.91 5.91
CA SER A 54 -21.17 2.40 7.07
C SER A 54 -20.15 3.48 6.69
N PHE A 55 -19.68 4.27 7.67
CA PHE A 55 -18.63 5.28 7.44
C PHE A 55 -17.38 4.69 6.76
N VAL A 56 -16.89 3.55 7.26
CA VAL A 56 -15.76 2.82 6.65
C VAL A 56 -16.00 2.50 5.18
N ARG A 57 -17.21 2.03 4.82
CA ARG A 57 -17.54 1.69 3.43
C ARG A 57 -17.72 2.92 2.55
N ARG A 58 -18.29 4.02 3.06
CA ARG A 58 -18.35 5.29 2.33
C ARG A 58 -16.96 5.82 2.00
N LEU A 59 -16.08 5.85 3.00
CA LEU A 59 -14.69 6.27 2.82
C LEU A 59 -13.93 5.33 1.87
N GLY A 60 -14.13 4.03 2.00
CA GLY A 60 -13.52 3.07 1.07
C GLY A 60 -14.02 3.25 -0.37
N ILE A 61 -15.29 3.57 -0.59
CA ILE A 61 -15.81 3.86 -1.93
C ILE A 61 -15.21 5.16 -2.50
N ALA A 62 -15.07 6.20 -1.67
CA ALA A 62 -14.36 7.42 -2.09
C ALA A 62 -12.90 7.11 -2.46
N SER A 63 -12.23 6.28 -1.66
CA SER A 63 -10.87 5.79 -1.92
C SER A 63 -10.77 4.98 -3.22
N PHE A 64 -11.72 4.08 -3.50
CA PHE A 64 -11.79 3.29 -4.74
C PHE A 64 -11.84 4.20 -5.98
N PHE A 65 -12.65 5.25 -5.94
CA PHE A 65 -12.75 6.24 -7.02
C PHE A 65 -11.68 7.34 -6.95
N GLN A 66 -10.79 7.29 -5.96
CA GLN A 66 -9.73 8.29 -5.73
C GLN A 66 -10.25 9.74 -5.64
N VAL A 67 -11.41 9.91 -4.98
CA VAL A 67 -12.02 11.21 -4.70
C VAL A 67 -11.97 11.54 -3.22
N ASP A 68 -11.92 12.83 -2.90
CA ASP A 68 -11.87 13.28 -1.51
C ASP A 68 -13.20 12.99 -0.79
N TYR A 69 -13.10 12.61 0.48
CA TYR A 69 -14.24 12.44 1.37
C TYR A 69 -14.24 13.52 2.47
N ASP A 70 -15.26 14.35 2.51
CA ASP A 70 -15.43 15.41 3.50
C ASP A 70 -16.13 14.85 4.74
N PHE A 71 -15.41 14.84 5.86
CA PHE A 71 -15.90 14.28 7.12
C PHE A 71 -16.90 15.21 7.82
N SER A 72 -18.00 14.64 8.32
CA SER A 72 -18.86 15.36 9.28
C SER A 72 -18.15 15.56 10.62
N VAL A 73 -18.70 16.44 11.47
CA VAL A 73 -18.15 16.69 12.82
C VAL A 73 -18.11 15.41 13.66
N GLU A 74 -19.11 14.54 13.53
CA GLU A 74 -19.18 13.25 14.22
C GLU A 74 -18.15 12.26 13.68
N GLU A 75 -17.95 12.22 12.35
CA GLU A 75 -16.95 11.37 11.71
C GLU A 75 -15.53 11.79 12.08
N MET A 76 -15.29 13.10 12.27
CA MET A 76 -14.00 13.64 12.69
C MET A 76 -13.53 13.11 14.06
N VAL A 77 -14.45 12.73 14.96
CA VAL A 77 -14.08 12.09 16.22
C VAL A 77 -13.41 10.72 15.97
N GLN A 78 -13.96 9.93 15.03
CA GLN A 78 -13.40 8.64 14.65
C GLN A 78 -12.08 8.82 13.88
N VAL A 79 -12.00 9.81 13.00
CA VAL A 79 -10.75 10.16 12.29
C VAL A 79 -9.64 10.47 13.29
N LYS A 80 -9.89 11.36 14.26
CA LYS A 80 -8.92 11.73 15.30
C LYS A 80 -8.48 10.54 16.17
N ALA A 81 -9.37 9.59 16.42
CA ALA A 81 -9.02 8.37 17.14
C ALA A 81 -8.15 7.43 16.30
N ALA A 82 -8.50 7.25 15.03
CA ALA A 82 -7.78 6.39 14.09
C ALA A 82 -6.37 6.93 13.77
N THR A 83 -6.22 8.24 13.61
CA THR A 83 -4.94 8.90 13.29
C THR A 83 -3.89 8.73 14.38
N LYS A 84 -4.27 8.39 15.62
CA LYS A 84 -3.31 8.03 16.69
C LYS A 84 -2.50 6.77 16.37
N ASN A 85 -3.01 5.91 15.47
CA ASN A 85 -2.29 4.72 15.01
C ASN A 85 -1.38 5.01 13.81
N MET A 86 -1.35 6.26 13.30
CA MET A 86 -0.44 6.64 12.23
C MET A 86 0.98 6.69 12.79
N GLU A 87 1.80 5.70 12.44
CA GLU A 87 3.24 5.81 12.58
C GLU A 87 3.79 6.87 11.62
N ARG A 88 5.00 7.37 11.90
CA ARG A 88 5.62 8.52 11.20
C ARG A 88 5.48 8.44 9.67
N PRO A 89 5.28 9.57 8.97
CA PRO A 89 5.18 9.58 7.51
C PRO A 89 6.40 8.90 6.89
N SER A 90 6.17 7.86 6.08
CA SER A 90 7.27 7.10 5.46
C SER A 90 8.00 7.87 4.36
N ASN A 91 7.42 8.98 3.87
CA ASN A 91 8.03 9.86 2.87
C ASN A 91 7.69 11.31 3.21
N ALA A 92 8.70 12.20 3.18
CA ALA A 92 8.48 13.63 3.15
C ALA A 92 8.30 14.08 1.70
N ASP A 93 7.41 15.05 1.45
CA ASP A 93 7.39 15.73 0.17
C ASP A 93 8.66 16.57 0.06
N ILE A 94 9.46 16.28 -0.94
CA ILE A 94 10.66 17.06 -1.23
C ILE A 94 10.24 18.13 -2.22
N GLY A 95 10.57 19.40 -1.96
CA GLY A 95 10.14 20.52 -2.82
C GLY A 95 10.70 20.53 -4.25
N TYR A 96 11.37 19.45 -4.67
CA TYR A 96 11.94 19.27 -6.00
C TYR A 96 11.22 18.14 -6.73
N ASP A 97 10.84 18.40 -7.97
CA ASP A 97 10.23 17.41 -8.87
C ASP A 97 11.32 16.61 -9.60
N TYR A 98 11.78 15.52 -8.98
CA TYR A 98 12.71 14.61 -9.64
C TYR A 98 11.99 13.65 -10.58
N GLU A 99 12.59 13.40 -11.74
CA GLU A 99 12.21 12.31 -12.62
C GLU A 99 13.23 11.16 -12.60
N VAL A 100 12.83 9.99 -13.06
CA VAL A 100 13.75 8.87 -13.23
C VAL A 100 14.32 8.97 -14.64
N THR A 101 15.58 9.36 -14.77
CA THR A 101 16.29 9.43 -16.06
C THR A 101 16.82 8.07 -16.49
N SER A 102 17.17 7.21 -15.53
CA SER A 102 17.64 5.85 -15.81
C SER A 102 17.42 4.90 -14.64
N VAL A 103 17.37 3.60 -14.94
CA VAL A 103 17.35 2.51 -13.96
C VAL A 103 18.52 1.59 -14.25
N GLU A 104 19.36 1.36 -13.23
CA GLU A 104 20.54 0.51 -13.34
C GLU A 104 20.42 -0.68 -12.40
N SER A 105 20.80 -1.87 -12.87
CA SER A 105 20.74 -3.12 -12.11
C SER A 105 22.13 -3.62 -11.74
N TYR A 106 22.28 -4.08 -10.50
CA TYR A 106 23.54 -4.59 -9.96
C TYR A 106 23.32 -5.89 -9.19
N ASN A 107 24.26 -6.82 -9.34
CA ASN A 107 24.55 -7.76 -8.26
C ASN A 107 25.17 -6.99 -7.09
N MET A 108 24.81 -7.33 -5.85
CA MET A 108 25.31 -6.62 -4.66
C MET A 108 26.84 -6.54 -4.58
N GLY A 109 27.55 -7.59 -5.01
CA GLY A 109 29.02 -7.60 -5.05
C GLY A 109 29.65 -6.61 -6.04
N LEU A 110 28.90 -6.13 -7.03
CA LEU A 110 29.35 -5.17 -8.05
C LEU A 110 28.78 -3.76 -7.83
N LEU A 111 27.99 -3.55 -6.77
CA LEU A 111 27.40 -2.24 -6.47
C LEU A 111 28.50 -1.25 -6.02
N PRO A 112 28.60 -0.06 -6.64
CA PRO A 112 29.56 0.95 -6.22
C PRO A 112 29.40 1.31 -4.73
N ALA A 113 30.50 1.34 -3.98
CA ALA A 113 30.50 1.55 -2.52
C ALA A 113 29.75 2.83 -2.09
N LYS A 114 29.86 3.91 -2.88
CA LYS A 114 29.13 5.15 -2.63
C LYS A 114 27.61 4.95 -2.68
N ARG A 115 27.10 4.14 -3.63
CA ARG A 115 25.67 3.83 -3.75
C ARG A 115 25.20 2.92 -2.63
N LEU A 116 25.99 1.90 -2.28
CA LEU A 116 25.67 1.05 -1.14
C LEU A 116 25.50 1.88 0.14
N LYS A 117 26.42 2.81 0.40
CA LYS A 117 26.35 3.71 1.56
C LYS A 117 25.09 4.60 1.53
N SER A 118 24.70 5.12 0.36
CA SER A 118 23.44 5.87 0.21
C SER A 118 22.21 5.01 0.50
N ILE A 119 22.17 3.77 -0.02
CA ILE A 119 21.06 2.83 0.20
C ILE A 119 20.95 2.46 1.67
N GLN A 120 22.07 2.12 2.33
CA GLN A 120 22.11 1.84 3.77
C GLN A 120 21.66 3.06 4.59
N GLY A 121 22.16 4.25 4.25
CA GLY A 121 21.78 5.49 4.93
C GLY A 121 20.30 5.82 4.80
N MET A 122 19.72 5.64 3.61
CA MET A 122 18.28 5.81 3.39
C MET A 122 17.48 4.77 4.19
N HIS A 123 17.80 3.49 4.05
CA HIS A 123 17.08 2.41 4.74
C HIS A 123 17.15 2.58 6.27
N LEU A 124 18.32 2.88 6.83
CA LEU A 124 18.49 3.07 8.27
C LEU A 124 17.65 4.24 8.79
N LYS A 125 17.55 5.34 8.04
CA LYS A 125 16.68 6.47 8.41
C LYS A 125 15.20 6.11 8.36
N THR A 126 14.77 5.28 7.41
CA THR A 126 13.36 4.90 7.24
C THR A 126 12.93 3.80 8.22
N TYR A 127 13.76 2.77 8.42
CA TYR A 127 13.39 1.54 9.12
C TYR A 127 14.18 1.29 10.41
N GLY A 128 15.20 2.10 10.71
CA GLY A 128 15.95 2.04 11.96
C GLY A 128 16.90 0.85 12.13
N LYS A 129 17.10 0.02 11.11
CA LYS A 129 18.01 -1.15 11.13
C LYS A 129 18.85 -1.21 9.85
N ASP A 130 19.94 -1.96 9.86
CA ASP A 130 20.67 -2.28 8.63
C ASP A 130 19.98 -3.44 7.89
N PHE A 131 19.67 -3.25 6.61
CA PHE A 131 18.93 -4.25 5.83
C PHE A 131 19.75 -5.49 5.50
N ILE A 132 21.07 -5.39 5.42
CA ILE A 132 21.96 -6.54 5.14
C ILE A 132 21.98 -7.43 6.38
N GLU A 133 22.16 -6.85 7.57
CA GLU A 133 22.11 -7.59 8.83
C GLU A 133 20.75 -8.30 8.98
N VAL A 134 19.65 -7.57 8.81
CA VAL A 134 18.29 -8.15 8.89
C VAL A 134 18.09 -9.27 7.87
N ALA A 135 18.53 -9.08 6.63
CA ALA A 135 18.40 -10.09 5.59
C ALA A 135 19.24 -11.34 5.88
N GLN A 136 20.45 -11.19 6.41
CA GLN A 136 21.31 -12.31 6.84
C GLN A 136 20.66 -13.11 7.96
N TYR A 137 20.06 -12.45 8.96
CA TYR A 137 19.30 -13.13 10.01
C TYR A 137 18.08 -13.90 9.46
N LEU A 138 17.50 -13.44 8.36
CA LEU A 138 16.42 -14.11 7.64
C LEU A 138 16.90 -15.19 6.66
N GLY A 139 18.22 -15.44 6.58
CA GLY A 139 18.82 -16.48 5.76
C GLY A 139 19.15 -16.07 4.33
N VAL A 140 19.13 -14.77 4.02
CA VAL A 140 19.53 -14.24 2.70
C VAL A 140 21.01 -13.88 2.71
N ARG A 141 21.77 -14.45 1.78
CA ARG A 141 23.19 -14.09 1.62
C ARG A 141 23.31 -12.78 0.86
N LYS A 142 24.26 -11.95 1.27
CA LYS A 142 24.52 -10.65 0.65
C LYS A 142 24.79 -10.78 -0.85
N ASP A 143 25.55 -11.79 -1.26
CA ASP A 143 25.97 -11.96 -2.66
C ASP A 143 24.83 -12.41 -3.58
N ASP A 144 23.73 -12.93 -3.02
CA ASP A 144 22.54 -13.32 -3.79
C ASP A 144 21.59 -12.13 -4.05
N MET A 145 21.88 -10.96 -3.44
CA MET A 145 21.02 -9.78 -3.57
C MET A 145 21.20 -9.09 -4.92
N GLN A 146 20.07 -8.74 -5.52
CA GLN A 146 19.95 -7.84 -6.66
C GLN A 146 19.58 -6.45 -6.19
N VAL A 147 20.13 -5.44 -6.85
CA VAL A 147 19.91 -4.03 -6.54
C VAL A 147 19.50 -3.29 -7.79
N LEU A 148 18.32 -2.67 -7.76
CA LEU A 148 17.88 -1.70 -8.75
C LEU A 148 18.11 -0.30 -8.18
N CYS A 149 18.84 0.53 -8.91
CA CYS A 149 19.04 1.94 -8.60
C CYS A 149 18.25 2.79 -9.59
N PHE A 150 17.36 3.64 -9.07
CA PHE A 150 16.61 4.63 -9.83
C PHE A 150 17.34 5.97 -9.73
N LEU A 151 17.69 6.54 -10.88
CA LEU A 151 18.61 7.66 -10.97
C LEU A 151 17.96 8.88 -11.62
N PHE A 152 18.38 10.07 -11.15
CA PHE A 152 18.20 11.35 -11.81
C PHE A 152 19.59 11.91 -12.11
N GLU A 153 19.96 12.00 -13.38
CA GLU A 153 21.28 12.49 -13.84
C GLU A 153 22.46 11.82 -13.10
N GLY A 154 22.36 10.51 -12.87
CA GLY A 154 23.37 9.70 -12.16
C GLY A 154 23.30 9.75 -10.63
N VAL A 155 22.46 10.61 -10.05
CA VAL A 155 22.18 10.67 -8.61
C VAL A 155 21.10 9.67 -8.24
N ILE A 156 21.32 8.87 -7.20
CA ILE A 156 20.33 7.92 -6.70
C ILE A 156 19.16 8.62 -6.00
N ILE A 157 17.97 8.43 -6.53
CA ILE A 157 16.70 8.98 -6.03
C ILE A 157 15.75 7.88 -5.54
N GLY A 158 16.07 6.61 -5.82
CA GLY A 158 15.34 5.48 -5.30
C GLY A 158 16.09 4.17 -5.48
N HIS A 159 15.67 3.14 -4.76
CA HIS A 159 16.25 1.81 -4.86
C HIS A 159 15.27 0.70 -4.50
N VAL A 160 15.56 -0.48 -5.04
CA VAL A 160 14.98 -1.76 -4.60
C VAL A 160 16.14 -2.74 -4.41
N VAL A 161 16.18 -3.40 -3.27
CA VAL A 161 17.09 -4.50 -2.98
C VAL A 161 16.26 -5.74 -2.70
N TYR A 162 16.54 -6.83 -3.40
CA TYR A 162 15.83 -8.08 -3.20
C TYR A 162 16.74 -9.30 -3.36
N ASP A 163 16.40 -10.38 -2.68
CA ASP A 163 17.08 -11.67 -2.82
C ASP A 163 16.74 -12.34 -4.15
N GLY A 164 17.74 -12.83 -4.87
CA GLY A 164 17.57 -13.56 -6.12
C GLY A 164 16.77 -14.86 -5.96
N LEU A 165 16.96 -15.60 -4.84
CA LEU A 165 16.37 -16.93 -4.66
C LEU A 165 14.95 -16.89 -4.08
N SER A 166 14.78 -16.28 -2.91
CA SER A 166 13.51 -16.22 -2.20
C SER A 166 12.60 -15.06 -2.63
N LYS A 167 13.12 -14.15 -3.46
CA LYS A 167 12.44 -12.91 -3.88
C LYS A 167 12.00 -12.05 -2.69
N MET A 168 12.76 -12.10 -1.60
CA MET A 168 12.52 -11.25 -0.44
C MET A 168 12.93 -9.81 -0.76
N LEU A 169 12.03 -8.83 -0.61
CA LEU A 169 12.36 -7.41 -0.64
C LEU A 169 13.08 -7.06 0.66
N CYS A 170 14.38 -6.83 0.55
CA CYS A 170 15.24 -6.47 1.68
C CYS A 170 15.19 -4.98 1.96
N SER A 171 15.09 -4.14 0.93
CA SER A 171 15.09 -2.68 1.07
C SER A 171 14.38 -2.03 -0.09
N VAL A 172 13.47 -1.09 0.20
CA VAL A 172 12.88 -0.20 -0.80
C VAL A 172 12.99 1.21 -0.24
N GLY A 173 13.47 2.14 -1.06
CA GLY A 173 13.60 3.55 -0.66
C GLY A 173 13.35 4.46 -1.84
N ALA A 174 12.77 5.63 -1.56
CA ALA A 174 12.50 6.65 -2.54
C ALA A 174 12.60 8.02 -1.88
N VAL A 175 13.09 9.02 -2.61
CA VAL A 175 13.18 10.39 -2.10
C VAL A 175 11.84 11.11 -2.03
N SER A 176 10.83 10.66 -2.79
CA SER A 176 9.47 11.21 -2.80
C SER A 176 8.43 10.12 -3.05
N ILE A 177 7.16 10.44 -2.82
CA ILE A 177 6.04 9.54 -3.15
C ILE A 177 5.93 9.29 -4.67
N VAL A 178 6.21 10.30 -5.48
CA VAL A 178 6.19 10.21 -6.94
C VAL A 178 7.24 9.21 -7.41
N ILE A 179 8.46 9.29 -6.88
CA ILE A 179 9.52 8.31 -7.19
C ILE A 179 9.14 6.92 -6.68
N ARG A 180 8.57 6.81 -5.48
CA ARG A 180 8.11 5.52 -4.95
C ARG A 180 7.07 4.86 -5.86
N ARG A 181 6.13 5.63 -6.41
CA ARG A 181 5.18 5.14 -7.41
C ARG A 181 5.90 4.64 -8.67
N LYS A 182 6.80 5.44 -9.24
CA LYS A 182 7.61 5.03 -10.41
C LYS A 182 8.40 3.73 -10.17
N ILE A 183 8.91 3.52 -8.95
CA ILE A 183 9.57 2.26 -8.57
C ILE A 183 8.59 1.08 -8.67
N PHE A 184 7.40 1.20 -8.08
CA PHE A 184 6.41 0.12 -8.11
C PHE A 184 5.84 -0.13 -9.51
N ASP A 185 5.63 0.93 -10.30
CA ASP A 185 5.22 0.81 -11.71
C ASP A 185 6.30 0.05 -12.50
N TYR A 186 7.58 0.43 -12.35
CA TYR A 186 8.70 -0.29 -12.96
C TYR A 186 8.73 -1.77 -12.56
N MET A 187 8.54 -2.08 -11.27
CA MET A 187 8.48 -3.46 -10.79
C MET A 187 7.29 -4.22 -11.37
N ALA A 188 6.12 -3.60 -11.46
CA ALA A 188 4.91 -4.21 -12.02
C ALA A 188 5.06 -4.56 -13.51
N ASP A 189 5.79 -3.73 -14.26
CA ASP A 189 5.98 -3.91 -15.70
C ASP A 189 7.15 -4.84 -16.03
N ASN A 190 8.28 -4.71 -15.33
CA ASN A 190 9.53 -5.40 -15.67
C ASN A 190 9.77 -6.67 -14.85
N LEU A 191 9.10 -6.82 -13.70
CA LEU A 191 9.22 -7.97 -12.80
C LEU A 191 7.86 -8.68 -12.63
N ALA A 192 6.98 -8.56 -13.63
CA ALA A 192 5.67 -9.18 -13.63
C ALA A 192 5.74 -10.70 -13.45
N GLY A 193 4.82 -11.26 -12.67
CA GLY A 193 4.78 -12.70 -12.38
C GLY A 193 5.77 -13.16 -11.31
N ILE A 194 6.62 -12.27 -10.79
CA ILE A 194 7.45 -12.56 -9.62
C ILE A 194 6.64 -12.27 -8.35
N GLU A 195 6.45 -13.29 -7.51
CA GLU A 195 5.91 -13.09 -6.16
C GLU A 195 7.02 -12.66 -5.21
N PHE A 196 6.96 -11.40 -4.77
CA PHE A 196 7.87 -10.85 -3.80
C PHE A 196 7.40 -11.13 -2.37
N ARG A 197 8.34 -11.39 -1.48
CA ARG A 197 8.10 -11.56 -0.04
C ARG A 197 8.58 -10.33 0.70
N PHE A 198 7.79 -9.77 1.59
CA PHE A 198 8.20 -8.56 2.31
C PHE A 198 7.63 -8.49 3.72
N PRO A 199 8.43 -7.99 4.69
CA PRO A 199 7.96 -7.75 6.05
C PRO A 199 7.01 -6.54 6.08
N THR A 200 6.04 -6.56 6.97
CA THR A 200 5.17 -5.39 7.22
C THR A 200 5.13 -5.05 8.71
N LEU A 201 5.83 -3.99 9.09
CA LEU A 201 5.97 -3.59 10.50
C LEU A 201 4.76 -2.77 11.00
N ASP A 202 4.19 -1.92 10.15
CA ASP A 202 2.99 -1.11 10.47
C ASP A 202 1.76 -2.03 10.58
N PRO A 203 1.13 -2.18 11.76
CA PRO A 203 -0.06 -3.03 11.92
C PRO A 203 -1.22 -2.62 11.01
N ALA A 204 -1.38 -1.31 10.74
CA ALA A 204 -2.41 -0.83 9.84
C ALA A 204 -2.10 -1.18 8.38
N MET A 205 -0.82 -1.24 7.97
CA MET A 205 -0.42 -1.74 6.66
C MET A 205 -0.56 -3.26 6.56
N SER A 206 -0.29 -4.00 7.63
CA SER A 206 -0.54 -5.45 7.67
C SER A 206 -2.03 -5.74 7.52
N GLN A 207 -2.88 -4.99 8.23
CA GLN A 207 -4.33 -5.06 8.04
C GLN A 207 -4.72 -4.65 6.62
N PHE A 208 -4.09 -3.60 6.12
CA PHE A 208 -3.96 -3.20 4.71
C PHE A 208 -4.00 -4.37 3.74
N LEU A 209 -2.85 -5.00 3.66
CA LEU A 209 -2.55 -6.09 2.75
C LEU A 209 -3.45 -7.29 2.99
N TYR A 210 -3.76 -7.58 4.26
CA TYR A 210 -4.75 -8.60 4.56
C TYR A 210 -6.10 -8.24 3.96
N ASP A 211 -6.65 -7.05 4.16
CA ASP A 211 -7.92 -6.68 3.53
C ASP A 211 -7.86 -6.69 1.99
N LEU A 212 -6.68 -6.61 1.36
CA LEU A 212 -6.49 -6.82 -0.09
C LEU A 212 -6.41 -8.30 -0.52
N TYR A 213 -6.84 -9.23 0.31
CA TYR A 213 -6.79 -10.68 0.07
C TYR A 213 -5.38 -11.30 0.01
N LEU A 214 -4.37 -10.63 0.58
CA LEU A 214 -3.07 -11.25 0.78
C LEU A 214 -3.04 -11.99 2.11
N GLU A 215 -2.66 -13.26 2.09
CA GLU A 215 -2.53 -14.04 3.32
C GLU A 215 -1.18 -13.76 3.99
N PRO A 216 -1.19 -13.33 5.27
CA PRO A 216 0.03 -13.13 6.01
C PRO A 216 0.60 -14.48 6.43
N TYR A 217 1.91 -14.53 6.64
CA TYR A 217 2.56 -15.65 7.30
C TYR A 217 3.64 -15.14 8.25
N MET A 218 3.91 -15.91 9.30
CA MET A 218 4.96 -15.57 10.26
C MET A 218 6.32 -16.06 9.76
N SER A 219 7.29 -15.16 9.77
CA SER A 219 8.69 -15.55 9.62
C SER A 219 9.18 -16.31 10.85
N LYS A 220 10.34 -16.97 10.75
CA LYS A 220 11.00 -17.64 11.88
C LYS A 220 11.28 -16.71 13.07
N LEU A 221 11.27 -15.39 12.86
CA LEU A 221 11.51 -14.36 13.87
C LEU A 221 10.20 -13.78 14.45
N GLY A 222 9.04 -14.37 14.14
CA GLY A 222 7.74 -13.86 14.59
C GLY A 222 7.32 -12.54 13.93
N MET A 223 8.01 -12.12 12.87
CA MET A 223 7.60 -10.94 12.08
C MET A 223 6.56 -11.34 11.03
N PRO A 224 5.49 -10.55 10.84
CA PRO A 224 4.51 -10.78 9.79
C PRO A 224 5.08 -10.44 8.41
N PHE A 225 4.93 -11.38 7.49
CA PHE A 225 5.30 -11.24 6.09
C PHE A 225 4.09 -11.43 5.20
N PHE A 226 4.17 -10.83 4.02
CA PHE A 226 3.24 -11.05 2.93
C PHE A 226 4.01 -11.51 1.70
N LYS A 227 3.34 -12.31 0.86
CA LYS A 227 3.79 -12.55 -0.51
C LYS A 227 2.85 -11.86 -1.48
N ALA A 228 3.37 -11.20 -2.50
CA ALA A 228 2.54 -10.55 -3.51
C ALA A 228 3.20 -10.50 -4.87
N ASP A 229 2.39 -10.66 -5.91
CA ASP A 229 2.71 -10.09 -7.22
C ASP A 229 2.51 -8.57 -7.15
N ILE A 230 3.58 -7.81 -7.37
CA ILE A 230 3.56 -6.35 -7.29
C ILE A 230 2.57 -5.75 -8.28
N LYS A 231 2.39 -6.37 -9.46
CA LYS A 231 1.42 -5.90 -10.45
C LYS A 231 -0.01 -5.95 -9.93
N LYS A 232 -0.37 -7.01 -9.19
CA LYS A 232 -1.69 -7.12 -8.55
C LYS A 232 -1.89 -6.06 -7.49
N LEU A 233 -0.85 -5.74 -6.72
CA LEU A 233 -0.90 -4.68 -5.72
C LEU A 233 -1.06 -3.29 -6.36
N VAL A 234 -0.26 -2.96 -7.38
CA VAL A 234 -0.30 -1.67 -8.07
C VAL A 234 -1.62 -1.45 -8.82
N ASN A 235 -2.20 -2.51 -9.36
CA ASN A 235 -3.48 -2.44 -10.08
C ASN A 235 -4.71 -2.45 -9.16
N ASN A 236 -4.55 -2.71 -7.86
CA ASN A 236 -5.67 -2.66 -6.94
C ASN A 236 -6.11 -1.20 -6.71
N PRO A 237 -7.39 -0.84 -6.92
CA PRO A 237 -7.88 0.54 -6.79
C PRO A 237 -7.60 1.18 -5.42
N PHE A 238 -7.64 0.40 -4.35
CA PHE A 238 -7.37 0.90 -3.00
C PHE A 238 -5.88 1.17 -2.77
N SER A 239 -5.00 0.35 -3.35
CA SER A 239 -3.55 0.62 -3.36
C SER A 239 -3.23 1.88 -4.16
N GLN A 240 -3.90 2.09 -5.30
CA GLN A 240 -3.71 3.28 -6.13
C GLN A 240 -4.06 4.56 -5.38
N ASN A 241 -5.09 4.56 -4.52
CA ASN A 241 -5.41 5.73 -3.70
C ASN A 241 -4.24 6.12 -2.78
N ILE A 242 -3.63 5.14 -2.09
CA ILE A 242 -2.48 5.39 -1.23
C ILE A 242 -1.28 5.88 -2.04
N GLN A 243 -1.07 5.33 -3.24
CA GLN A 243 0.08 5.68 -4.09
C GLN A 243 -0.09 7.03 -4.82
N ASN A 244 -1.30 7.36 -5.26
CA ASN A 244 -1.57 8.52 -6.12
C ASN A 244 -1.97 9.76 -5.33
N LYS A 245 -2.78 9.59 -4.28
CA LYS A 245 -3.34 10.70 -3.49
C LYS A 245 -2.67 10.85 -2.13
N HIS A 246 -1.89 9.85 -1.72
CA HIS A 246 -1.39 9.73 -0.34
C HIS A 246 -2.50 9.76 0.72
N ASP A 247 -3.74 9.46 0.33
CA ASP A 247 -4.85 9.35 1.27
C ASP A 247 -4.79 7.99 1.97
N ILE A 248 -4.41 8.07 3.24
CA ILE A 248 -4.24 6.95 4.16
C ILE A 248 -5.41 6.77 5.12
N TYR A 249 -6.44 7.62 5.08
CA TYR A 249 -7.51 7.62 6.07
C TYR A 249 -8.28 6.30 6.05
N PHE A 250 -8.61 5.78 4.86
CA PHE A 250 -9.32 4.51 4.74
C PHE A 250 -8.59 3.36 5.46
N LYS A 251 -7.27 3.23 5.23
CA LYS A 251 -6.40 2.23 5.88
C LYS A 251 -6.50 2.32 7.41
N TYR A 252 -6.28 3.51 7.97
CA TYR A 252 -6.21 3.68 9.42
C TYR A 252 -7.57 3.56 10.11
N ILE A 253 -8.64 4.10 9.51
CA ILE A 253 -9.99 3.99 10.06
C ILE A 253 -10.47 2.55 10.01
N ARG A 254 -10.21 1.83 8.92
CA ARG A 254 -10.50 0.40 8.79
C ARG A 254 -9.77 -0.43 9.86
N TYR A 255 -8.46 -0.21 10.03
CA TYR A 255 -7.68 -0.89 11.06
C TYR A 255 -8.22 -0.61 12.46
N HIS A 256 -8.48 0.66 12.79
CA HIS A 256 -9.00 1.06 14.09
C HIS A 256 -10.37 0.42 14.39
N ASP A 257 -11.30 0.42 13.44
CA ASP A 257 -12.63 -0.21 13.58
C ASP A 257 -12.52 -1.71 13.87
N LEU A 258 -11.63 -2.43 13.17
CA LEU A 258 -11.41 -3.85 13.38
C LEU A 258 -10.71 -4.16 14.70
N LYS A 259 -9.75 -3.31 15.09
CA LYS A 259 -9.01 -3.45 16.35
C LYS A 259 -9.95 -3.35 17.55
N GLN A 260 -10.84 -2.37 17.56
CA GLN A 260 -11.86 -2.22 18.62
C GLN A 260 -12.77 -3.45 18.74
N LYS A 261 -13.02 -4.14 17.62
CA LYS A 261 -13.86 -5.35 17.56
C LYS A 261 -13.08 -6.65 17.82
N LYS A 262 -11.77 -6.58 18.09
CA LYS A 262 -10.86 -7.74 18.18
C LYS A 262 -10.91 -8.63 16.92
N LYS A 263 -10.95 -8.00 15.75
CA LYS A 263 -11.02 -8.65 14.43
C LYS A 263 -9.91 -8.19 13.47
N SER A 264 -8.93 -7.43 13.96
CA SER A 264 -7.76 -7.05 13.17
C SER A 264 -6.82 -8.24 12.94
N VAL A 265 -5.96 -8.12 11.93
CA VAL A 265 -5.02 -9.16 11.47
C VAL A 265 -4.11 -9.66 12.59
N GLU A 266 -3.79 -8.82 13.56
CA GLU A 266 -3.01 -9.19 14.75
C GLU A 266 -3.68 -10.30 15.57
N PHE A 267 -5.02 -10.41 15.54
CA PHE A 267 -5.78 -11.49 16.17
C PHE A 267 -5.99 -12.72 15.28
N VAL A 268 -5.76 -12.58 13.97
CA VAL A 268 -5.78 -13.70 13.01
C VAL A 268 -4.44 -14.43 13.02
N LEU A 269 -3.37 -13.68 13.29
CA LEU A 269 -1.99 -14.15 13.33
C LEU A 269 -1.54 -14.74 14.68
N SER A 270 -2.34 -14.55 15.72
CA SER A 270 -2.11 -15.01 17.10
C SER A 270 -2.66 -16.40 17.37
#